data_AF-A0A7S0XEA0-F1
#
_entry.id   AF-A0A7S0XEA0-F1
#
_cell.length_a   1.000
_cell.length_b   1.000
_cell.length_c   1.000
_cell.angle_alpha   90.00
_cell.angle_beta   90.00
_cell.angle_gamma   90.00
#
_symmetry.space_group_name_H-M   'P 1'
#
loop_
_entity.id
_entity.type
_entity.pdbx_description
1 polymer ?
#
loop_
_entity_poly.entity_id
_entity_poly.type
_entity_poly.pdbx_seq_one_letter_code
_entity_poly.pdbx_strand_id
1 'polypeptide(L)'
;MNVDFSNISSNISSLTSSLTLSSQPRGLHNFITDIRNSVSKEDEKKRIEIELANIRKKFSNSSSLSSYQKKKYVWKMCYIYVLGYDIDFGHLEFISLLSS
;
A
#
# COMPACT_ATOMS: atom_id res chain seq x y z
N MET A 1 -6.02 -6.77 29.19
CA MET A 1 -5.83 -7.65 28.02
C MET A 1 -4.58 -7.13 27.32
N ASN A 2 -3.42 -7.73 27.59
CA ASN A 2 -2.16 -7.29 26.98
C ASN A 2 -2.16 -7.84 25.55
N VAL A 3 -2.34 -6.96 24.57
CA VAL A 3 -2.23 -7.33 23.16
C VAL A 3 -0.75 -7.63 22.91
N ASP A 4 -0.43 -8.87 22.60
CA ASP A 4 0.92 -9.29 22.24
C ASP A 4 1.28 -8.75 20.86
N PHE A 5 2.04 -7.65 20.83
CA PHE A 5 2.51 -7.02 19.60
C PHE A 5 3.56 -7.85 18.85
N SER A 6 4.15 -8.87 19.48
CA SER A 6 5.18 -9.72 18.82
C SER A 6 4.57 -10.61 17.73
N ASN A 7 3.34 -11.09 17.94
CA ASN A 7 2.55 -11.81 16.93
C ASN A 7 2.13 -10.92 15.74
N ILE A 8 2.03 -9.61 15.93
CA ILE A 8 1.69 -8.68 14.85
C ILE A 8 2.89 -8.51 13.91
N SER A 9 4.11 -8.38 14.46
CA SER A 9 5.33 -8.20 13.66
C SER A 9 5.69 -9.42 12.79
N SER A 10 5.51 -10.64 13.31
CA SER A 10 5.71 -11.88 12.55
C SER A 10 4.67 -12.06 11.44
N ASN A 11 3.41 -11.70 11.71
CA ASN A 11 2.36 -11.71 10.70
C ASN A 11 2.57 -10.61 9.64
N ILE A 12 3.12 -9.45 10.01
CA ILE A 12 3.49 -8.39 9.04
C ILE A 12 4.65 -8.82 8.16
N SER A 13 5.68 -9.46 8.71
CA SER A 13 6.81 -9.98 7.91
C SER A 13 6.37 -11.11 6.97
N SER A 14 5.43 -11.95 7.41
CA SER A 14 4.76 -12.94 6.56
C SER A 14 3.87 -12.29 5.47
N LEU A 15 3.08 -11.27 5.83
CA LEU A 15 2.20 -10.55 4.90
C LEU A 15 2.99 -9.76 3.87
N THR A 16 4.10 -9.12 4.26
CA THR A 16 5.01 -8.42 3.34
C THR A 16 5.70 -9.39 2.40
N SER A 17 6.08 -10.58 2.87
CA SER A 17 6.61 -11.66 2.01
C SER A 17 5.53 -12.21 1.07
N SER A 18 4.29 -12.38 1.54
CA SER A 18 3.15 -12.81 0.74
C SER A 18 2.76 -11.79 -0.34
N LEU A 19 2.83 -10.49 -0.04
CA LEU A 19 2.64 -9.40 -1.01
C LEU A 19 3.68 -9.41 -2.13
N THR A 20 4.80 -10.13 -1.98
CA THR A 20 5.83 -10.27 -3.02
C THR A 20 5.67 -11.51 -3.91
N LEU A 21 4.78 -12.46 -3.59
CA LEU A 21 4.67 -13.74 -4.30
C LEU A 21 3.60 -13.73 -5.41
N SER A 22 4.08 -13.66 -6.66
CA SER A 22 3.52 -14.13 -7.95
C SER A 22 2.13 -13.68 -8.48
N SER A 23 1.31 -12.89 -7.79
CA SER A 23 0.02 -12.41 -8.36
C SER A 23 -0.22 -10.90 -8.28
N GLN A 24 0.71 -10.14 -7.66
CA GLN A 24 0.52 -8.72 -7.47
C GLN A 24 0.87 -7.87 -8.70
N PRO A 25 0.22 -6.73 -8.91
CA PRO A 25 0.50 -5.86 -10.05
C PRO A 25 1.96 -5.42 -10.07
N ARG A 26 2.61 -5.45 -11.26
CA ARG A 26 4.02 -5.01 -11.42
C ARG A 26 4.31 -3.66 -10.76
N GLY A 27 3.35 -2.73 -10.83
CA GLY A 27 3.48 -1.41 -10.21
C GLY A 27 3.50 -1.41 -8.68
N LEU A 28 2.93 -2.42 -8.01
CA LEU A 28 3.06 -2.62 -6.56
C LEU A 28 4.46 -3.13 -6.22
N HIS A 29 4.93 -4.16 -6.94
CA HIS A 29 6.27 -4.72 -6.74
C HIS A 29 7.35 -3.64 -6.87
N ASN A 30 7.32 -2.84 -7.94
CA ASN A 30 8.29 -1.76 -8.14
C ASN A 30 8.25 -0.73 -6.99
N PHE A 31 7.06 -0.38 -6.50
CA PHE A 31 6.94 0.53 -5.36
C PHE A 31 7.54 -0.04 -4.08
N ILE A 32 7.27 -1.32 -3.78
CA ILE A 32 7.86 -1.98 -2.60
C ILE A 32 9.38 -2.03 -2.75
N THR A 33 9.90 -2.37 -3.93
CA THR A 33 11.34 -2.37 -4.21
C THR A 33 11.96 -0.99 -4.02
N ASP A 34 11.33 0.08 -4.53
CA ASP A 34 11.78 1.46 -4.34
C ASP A 34 11.88 1.81 -2.84
N ILE A 35 10.86 1.44 -2.06
CA ILE A 35 10.82 1.69 -0.61
C ILE A 35 11.89 0.86 0.12
N ARG A 36 12.10 -0.40 -0.25
CA ARG A 36 13.14 -1.24 0.37
C ARG A 36 14.56 -0.78 0.05
N ASN A 37 14.73 -0.08 -1.08
CA ASN A 37 16.02 0.46 -1.52
C ASN A 37 16.26 1.89 -1.03
N SER A 38 15.34 2.53 -0.29
CA SER A 38 15.56 3.86 0.26
C SER A 38 16.68 3.84 1.31
N VAL A 39 17.63 4.77 1.20
CA VAL A 39 18.82 4.82 2.06
C VAL A 39 18.53 5.51 3.40
N SER A 40 17.62 6.48 3.40
CA SER A 40 17.23 7.25 4.58
C SER A 40 15.72 7.22 4.81
N LYS A 41 15.30 7.56 6.05
CA LYS A 41 13.87 7.70 6.38
C LYS A 41 13.23 8.87 5.63
N GLU A 42 14.00 9.90 5.32
CA GLU A 42 13.59 11.04 4.52
C GLU A 42 13.31 10.63 3.06
N ASP A 43 14.16 9.79 2.47
CA ASP A 43 13.95 9.26 1.11
C ASP A 43 12.71 8.36 1.03
N GLU A 44 12.53 7.48 2.03
CA GLU A 44 11.35 6.63 2.19
C GLU A 44 10.08 7.50 2.21
N LYS A 45 10.05 8.50 3.11
CA LYS A 45 8.93 9.42 3.26
C LYS A 45 8.64 10.19 1.97
N LYS A 46 9.66 10.72 1.31
CA LYS A 46 9.52 11.43 0.03
C LYS A 46 8.91 10.52 -1.05
N ARG A 47 9.34 9.26 -1.13
CA ARG A 47 8.80 8.29 -2.11
C ARG A 47 7.33 7.95 -1.83
N ILE A 48 6.96 7.86 -0.55
CA ILE A 48 5.59 7.65 -0.09
C ILE A 48 4.70 8.85 -0.44
N GLU A 49 5.14 10.07 -0.15
CA GLU A 49 4.39 11.30 -0.45
C GLU A 49 4.09 11.44 -1.95
N ILE A 50 5.09 11.17 -2.80
CA ILE A 50 4.93 11.16 -4.26
C ILE A 50 3.90 10.12 -4.70
N GLU A 51 3.96 8.91 -4.11
CA GLU A 51 3.01 7.84 -4.46
C GLU A 51 1.58 8.20 -4.00
N LEU A 52 1.41 8.71 -2.78
CA LEU A 52 0.11 9.14 -2.26
C LEU A 52 -0.49 10.27 -3.12
N ALA A 53 0.31 11.24 -3.57
CA ALA A 53 -0.14 12.28 -4.48
C ALA A 53 -0.61 11.71 -5.83
N ASN A 54 0.12 10.73 -6.38
CA ASN A 54 -0.29 10.03 -7.60
C ASN A 54 -1.61 9.26 -7.41
N ILE A 55 -1.74 8.52 -6.30
CA ILE A 55 -2.96 7.76 -6.01
C ILE A 55 -4.15 8.72 -5.85
N ARG A 56 -4.01 9.81 -5.09
CA ARG A 56 -5.05 10.85 -4.97
C ARG A 56 -5.52 11.32 -6.34
N LYS A 57 -4.58 11.72 -7.21
CA LYS A 57 -4.90 12.18 -8.57
C LYS A 57 -5.63 11.12 -9.40
N LYS A 58 -5.28 9.84 -9.24
CA LYS A 58 -5.94 8.74 -9.95
C LYS A 58 -7.34 8.48 -9.41
N PHE A 59 -7.54 8.56 -8.10
CA PHE A 59 -8.83 8.34 -7.46
C PHE A 59 -9.81 9.49 -7.69
N SER A 60 -9.34 10.72 -7.94
CA SER A 60 -10.19 11.81 -8.41
C SER A 60 -10.95 11.48 -9.71
N ASN A 61 -10.43 10.53 -10.51
CA ASN A 61 -11.07 10.02 -11.73
C ASN A 61 -11.37 8.51 -11.61
N SER A 62 -11.85 8.06 -10.44
CA SER A 62 -11.99 6.64 -10.10
C SER A 62 -12.92 5.84 -11.03
N SER A 63 -13.86 6.50 -11.71
CA SER A 63 -14.74 5.88 -12.73
C SER A 63 -13.97 5.36 -13.95
N SER A 64 -12.82 5.96 -14.27
CA SER A 64 -11.95 5.56 -15.38
C SER A 64 -10.96 4.44 -15.02
N LEU A 65 -10.84 4.09 -13.74
CA LEU A 65 -9.91 3.07 -13.28
C LEU A 65 -10.52 1.68 -13.38
N SER A 66 -9.80 0.76 -14.03
CA SER A 66 -10.16 -0.65 -14.02
C SER A 66 -10.01 -1.27 -12.63
N SER A 67 -10.73 -2.36 -12.34
CA SER A 67 -10.65 -3.08 -11.07
C SER A 67 -9.22 -3.51 -10.73
N TYR A 68 -8.41 -3.87 -11.73
CA TYR A 68 -7.00 -4.18 -11.57
C TYR A 68 -6.18 -2.97 -11.09
N GLN A 69 -6.42 -1.78 -11.66
CA GLN A 69 -5.74 -0.55 -11.23
C GLN A 69 -6.18 -0.13 -9.83
N LYS A 70 -7.46 -0.25 -9.49
CA LYS A 70 -7.97 0.01 -8.13
C LYS A 70 -7.30 -0.91 -7.11
N LYS A 71 -7.27 -2.23 -7.38
CA LYS A 71 -6.55 -3.23 -6.54
C LYS A 71 -5.09 -2.84 -6.34
N LYS A 72 -4.37 -2.51 -7.42
CA LYS A 72 -2.97 -2.05 -7.35
C LYS A 72 -2.79 -0.87 -6.39
N TYR A 73 -3.62 0.17 -6.50
CA TYR A 73 -3.47 1.38 -5.70
C TYR A 73 -3.86 1.17 -4.24
N VAL A 74 -4.92 0.40 -3.99
CA VAL A 74 -5.30 0.04 -2.63
C VAL A 74 -4.20 -0.77 -1.93
N TRP A 75 -3.60 -1.75 -2.60
CA TRP A 75 -2.49 -2.50 -2.01
C TRP A 75 -1.27 -1.63 -1.67
N LYS A 76 -0.97 -0.61 -2.48
CA LYS A 76 0.07 0.38 -2.14
C LYS A 76 -0.28 1.15 -0.87
N MET A 77 -1.54 1.55 -0.72
CA MET A 77 -2.03 2.24 0.48
C MET A 77 -1.95 1.32 1.71
N CYS A 78 -2.38 0.07 1.62
CA CYS A 78 -2.22 -0.90 2.71
C CYS A 78 -0.76 -1.04 3.14
N TYR A 79 0.17 -1.10 2.19
CA TYR A 79 1.59 -1.18 2.51
C TYR A 79 2.10 0.07 3.24
N ILE A 80 1.71 1.26 2.78
CA ILE A 80 2.05 2.54 3.43
C ILE A 80 1.51 2.61 4.87
N TYR A 81 0.27 2.16 5.09
CA TYR A 81 -0.32 2.08 6.43
C TYR A 81 0.43 1.11 7.34
N VAL A 82 0.83 -0.06 6.81
CA VAL A 82 1.63 -1.04 7.56
C VAL A 82 3.02 -0.50 7.95
N LEU A 83 3.60 0.40 7.15
CA LEU A 83 4.83 1.11 7.50
C LEU A 83 4.64 2.16 8.62
N GLY A 84 3.40 2.45 9.02
CA GLY A 84 3.06 3.39 10.08
C GLY A 84 2.78 4.82 9.59
N TYR A 85 2.53 5.02 8.29
CA TYR A 85 2.14 6.32 7.75
C TYR A 85 0.63 6.45 7.70
N ASP A 86 0.12 7.61 8.10
CA ASP A 86 -1.30 7.90 8.06
C ASP A 86 -1.83 8.08 6.64
N ILE A 87 -3.06 7.61 6.42
CA ILE A 87 -3.76 7.67 5.15
C ILE A 87 -5.16 8.24 5.40
N ASP A 88 -5.45 9.37 4.76
CA ASP A 88 -6.64 10.20 4.96
C ASP A 88 -7.65 10.14 3.79
N PHE A 89 -7.46 9.22 2.83
CA PHE A 89 -8.31 9.09 1.65
C PHE A 89 -8.40 7.64 1.16
N GLY A 90 -9.23 7.39 0.13
CA GLY A 90 -9.30 6.09 -0.55
C GLY A 90 -10.09 5.01 0.19
N HIS A 91 -10.75 5.34 1.29
CA HIS A 91 -11.55 4.40 2.09
C HIS A 91 -12.73 3.82 1.29
N LEU A 92 -13.37 4.61 0.43
CA LEU A 92 -14.48 4.16 -0.42
C LEU A 92 -14.01 3.11 -1.44
N GLU A 93 -12.85 3.33 -2.06
CA GLU A 93 -12.25 2.38 -2.98
C GLU A 93 -11.83 1.08 -2.26
N PHE A 94 -11.33 1.18 -1.03
CA PHE A 94 -11.04 0.02 -0.20
C PHE A 94 -12.31 -0.81 0.08
N ILE A 95 -13.39 -0.15 0.51
CA ILE A 95 -14.69 -0.81 0.76
C ILE A 95 -15.23 -1.45 -0.52
N SER A 96 -15.17 -0.74 -1.65
CA SER A 96 -15.59 -1.27 -2.95
C SER A 96 -14.80 -2.51 -3.35
N LEU A 97 -13.53 -2.64 -2.98
CA LEU A 97 -12.76 -3.85 -3.22
C LEU A 97 -13.13 -5.00 -2.29
N LEU A 98 -13.51 -4.73 -1.03
CA LEU A 98 -13.99 -5.77 -0.12
C LEU A 98 -15.32 -6.38 -0.58
N SER A 99 -16.15 -5.60 -1.26
CA SER A 99 -17.43 -6.05 -1.79
C SER A 99 -17.32 -6.73 -3.17
N SER A 100 -16.12 -6.92 -3.72
CA SER A 100 -15.85 -7.43 -5.08
C SER A 100 -15.19 -8.79 -5.08
#